data_AF-A0A2P9ADP5-F1
#
_entry.id   AF-A0A2P9ADP5-F1
#
_cell.length_a   1.000
_cell.length_b   1.000
_cell.length_c   1.000
_cell.angle_alpha   90.00
_cell.angle_beta   90.00
_cell.angle_gamma   90.00
#
_symmetry.space_group_name_H-M   'P 1'
#
loop_
_entity.id
_entity.type
_entity.pdbx_description
1 polymer ?
#
loop_
_entity_poly.entity_id
_entity_poly.type
_entity_poly.pdbx_seq_one_letter_code
_entity_poly.pdbx_strand_id
1 'polypeptide(L)'
;MDTTAETDVTSLIWGFEQLAERFISGLFARFAALSDVPVELENLRASLAAGGTSILVLLFEIVLVVALVAGVFILLARRFKKASAKSSAWRRFFAGVAATVVALVIGFIAARLLAGSGVPLQTLRLWTVTTVLGLIILAAVRSLLMASRRTEFAERSVHLAALVRDLSLAIGLAIIGVTLLATLRLWSVGPALGDLLRTGLGIPIYLLFAWAVWRHRRTMAAAVAGPRPRSRWRTRLAKMWPGIVIAFLIITFLSTQAALTLGASLRGSAVVLTALMFLAAPHLDAMIGNWAQRGLESPDISILAAAGRQTARFTVVAIMIAMLGTLWATPLAAGFGIDLWEVAKGASGVALIMLVAAFLWNVVGTATARALRAELPAVGGDEEALGAPRSRLGTLVPLISAVGKSSILALALLSILVSIGVNVWPLIAGLSVFGLAIGFGSQTLVKDLVSGLFFLIDDAFRFGEYIETSGAKGTVEKISVRSVSLRHQRGALATIPYGEIGKIQNFSRDWMIEKLIFRVAFNTDVEKVRKIFKKIGQDISADPELAGDLLEPFKSQGIAEVEDGTLVIRAKFKAKAGRHFMIRRAALIAVHQAFQEHGIKAVPKPLTSNPGAT
;
A
#
# COMPACT_ATOMS: atom_id res chain seq x y z
N MET A 1 0.81 50.36 2.74
CA MET A 1 0.77 49.01 2.15
C MET A 1 -0.65 48.44 2.30
N ASP A 2 -1.69 49.24 2.04
CA ASP A 2 -3.11 48.91 2.35
C ASP A 2 -4.08 49.12 1.18
N THR A 3 -3.66 49.71 0.06
CA THR A 3 -4.59 50.06 -1.05
C THR A 3 -4.92 48.90 -1.99
N THR A 4 -4.16 47.79 -1.94
CA THR A 4 -4.41 46.58 -2.77
C THR A 4 -5.44 45.63 -2.15
N ALA A 5 -5.63 45.65 -0.84
CA ALA A 5 -6.64 44.81 -0.18
C ALA A 5 -8.04 45.44 -0.26
N GLU A 6 -8.12 46.78 -0.20
CA GLU A 6 -9.37 47.53 -0.24
C GLU A 6 -10.03 47.49 -1.63
N THR A 7 -9.21 47.48 -2.69
CA THR A 7 -9.64 47.31 -4.10
C THR A 7 -10.14 45.89 -4.38
N ASP A 8 -9.58 44.87 -3.72
CA ASP A 8 -10.00 43.47 -3.87
C ASP A 8 -11.37 43.22 -3.21
N VAL A 9 -11.59 43.76 -2.00
CA VAL A 9 -12.87 43.65 -1.28
C VAL A 9 -14.00 44.40 -1.98
N THR A 10 -13.75 45.62 -2.49
CA THR A 10 -14.76 46.38 -3.26
C THR A 10 -15.10 45.71 -4.58
N SER A 11 -14.12 45.09 -5.27
CA SER A 11 -14.38 44.30 -6.48
C SER A 11 -15.22 43.05 -6.21
N LEU A 12 -14.99 42.38 -5.08
CA LEU A 12 -15.80 41.25 -4.62
C LEU A 12 -17.23 41.68 -4.30
N ILE A 13 -17.41 42.79 -3.58
CA ILE A 13 -18.74 43.33 -3.23
C ILE A 13 -19.51 43.69 -4.49
N TRP A 14 -18.89 44.39 -5.45
CA TRP A 14 -19.52 44.74 -6.72
C TRP A 14 -19.87 43.49 -7.55
N GLY A 15 -19.00 42.48 -7.54
CA GLY A 15 -19.27 41.17 -8.14
C GLY A 15 -20.49 40.48 -7.52
N PHE A 16 -20.65 40.54 -6.19
CA PHE A 16 -21.82 40.02 -5.48
C PHE A 16 -23.10 40.77 -5.83
N GLU A 17 -23.05 42.10 -5.90
CA GLU A 17 -24.21 42.93 -6.28
C GLU A 17 -24.68 42.61 -7.70
N GLN A 18 -23.77 42.53 -8.67
CA GLN A 18 -24.12 42.14 -10.04
C GLN A 18 -24.73 40.73 -10.13
N LEU A 19 -24.20 39.79 -9.34
CA LEU A 19 -24.74 38.43 -9.27
C LEU A 19 -26.16 38.44 -8.70
N ALA A 20 -26.40 39.24 -7.66
CA ALA A 20 -27.71 39.40 -7.05
C ALA A 20 -28.71 40.04 -8.03
N GLU A 21 -28.34 41.09 -8.75
CA GLU A 21 -29.20 41.72 -9.77
C GLU A 21 -29.53 40.76 -10.92
N ARG A 22 -28.53 40.02 -11.44
CA ARG A 22 -28.75 38.98 -12.46
C ARG A 22 -29.65 37.86 -11.97
N PHE A 23 -29.52 37.47 -10.72
CA PHE A 23 -30.38 36.45 -10.13
C PHE A 23 -31.82 36.94 -9.98
N ILE A 24 -32.03 38.16 -9.48
CA ILE A 24 -33.36 38.76 -9.29
C ILE A 24 -34.05 38.95 -10.64
N SER A 25 -33.37 39.55 -11.61
CA SER A 25 -33.89 39.75 -12.97
C SER A 25 -34.22 38.42 -13.67
N GLY A 26 -33.34 37.42 -13.55
CA GLY A 26 -33.59 36.08 -14.07
C GLY A 26 -34.78 35.38 -13.39
N LEU A 27 -34.99 35.62 -12.10
CA LEU A 27 -36.12 35.06 -11.35
C LEU A 27 -37.44 35.68 -11.83
N PHE A 28 -37.49 37.00 -12.00
CA PHE A 28 -38.66 37.67 -12.59
C PHE A 28 -38.92 37.21 -14.03
N ALA A 29 -37.88 37.05 -14.85
CA ALA A 29 -38.02 36.54 -16.21
C ALA A 29 -38.60 35.11 -16.24
N ARG A 30 -38.18 34.23 -15.33
CA ARG A 30 -38.74 32.87 -15.21
C ARG A 30 -40.21 32.88 -14.79
N PHE A 31 -40.60 33.77 -13.87
CA PHE A 31 -42.01 33.92 -13.48
C PHE A 31 -42.86 34.51 -14.62
N ALA A 32 -42.35 35.50 -15.34
CA ALA A 32 -43.03 36.07 -16.49
C ALA A 32 -43.22 35.03 -17.60
N ALA A 33 -42.20 34.22 -17.91
CA ALA A 33 -42.28 33.17 -18.92
C ALA A 33 -43.37 32.12 -18.65
N LEU A 34 -43.85 31.96 -17.40
CA LEU A 34 -44.96 31.06 -17.08
C LEU A 34 -46.26 31.45 -17.80
N SER A 35 -46.45 32.73 -18.15
CA SER A 35 -47.61 33.16 -18.94
C SER A 35 -47.59 32.64 -20.37
N ASP A 36 -46.41 32.26 -20.90
CA ASP A 36 -46.25 31.77 -22.28
C ASP A 36 -46.50 30.26 -22.39
N VAL A 37 -46.64 29.55 -21.26
CA VAL A 37 -46.88 28.10 -21.22
C VAL A 37 -48.09 27.65 -22.06
N PRO A 38 -49.26 28.33 -22.04
CA PRO A 38 -50.39 27.97 -22.89
C PRO A 38 -50.06 28.07 -24.39
N VAL A 39 -49.30 29.09 -24.79
CA VAL A 39 -48.88 29.32 -26.18
C VAL A 39 -47.87 28.27 -26.61
N GLU A 40 -46.88 27.95 -25.77
CA GLU A 40 -45.94 26.86 -26.05
C GLU A 40 -46.63 25.50 -26.16
N LEU A 41 -47.69 25.26 -25.37
CA LEU A 41 -48.48 24.02 -25.45
C LEU A 41 -49.26 23.93 -26.77
N GLU A 42 -49.77 25.05 -27.27
CA GLU A 42 -50.43 25.12 -28.57
C GLU A 42 -49.44 24.92 -29.73
N ASN A 43 -48.25 25.53 -29.64
CA ASN A 43 -47.15 25.30 -30.58
C ASN A 43 -46.68 23.84 -30.59
N LEU A 44 -46.64 23.18 -29.42
CA LEU A 44 -46.34 21.76 -29.32
C LEU A 44 -47.43 20.91 -29.98
N ARG A 45 -48.72 21.24 -29.77
CA ARG A 45 -49.84 20.55 -30.43
C ARG A 45 -49.77 20.71 -31.95
N ALA A 46 -49.47 21.91 -32.43
CA ALA A 46 -49.29 22.18 -33.86
C ALA A 46 -48.10 21.40 -34.45
N SER A 47 -46.97 21.36 -33.73
CA SER A 47 -45.78 20.58 -34.12
C SER A 47 -46.05 19.07 -34.17
N LEU A 48 -46.81 18.54 -33.20
CA LEU A 48 -47.24 17.14 -33.17
C LEU A 48 -48.16 16.80 -34.35
N ALA A 49 -49.13 17.68 -34.63
CA ALA A 49 -50.04 17.52 -35.77
C ALA A 49 -49.29 17.57 -37.11
N ALA A 50 -48.31 18.46 -37.26
CA ALA A 50 -47.43 18.50 -38.44
C ALA A 50 -46.58 17.22 -38.57
N GLY A 51 -46.23 16.60 -37.45
CA GLY A 51 -45.59 15.28 -37.41
C GLY A 51 -46.53 14.09 -37.60
N GLY A 52 -47.82 14.32 -37.86
CA GLY A 52 -48.83 13.27 -38.06
C GLY A 52 -49.23 12.53 -36.77
N THR A 53 -49.00 13.13 -35.60
CA THR A 53 -49.25 12.50 -34.30
C THR A 53 -50.05 13.42 -33.37
N SER A 54 -50.65 12.86 -32.32
CA SER A 54 -51.26 13.63 -31.23
C SER A 54 -50.53 13.34 -29.91
N ILE A 55 -50.70 14.21 -28.91
CA ILE A 55 -50.09 14.01 -27.58
C ILE A 55 -50.45 12.62 -27.02
N LEU A 56 -51.73 12.22 -27.13
CA LEU A 56 -52.22 10.95 -26.60
C LEU A 56 -51.63 9.76 -27.35
N VAL A 57 -51.53 9.85 -28.68
CA VAL A 57 -50.93 8.80 -29.52
C VAL A 57 -49.44 8.66 -29.21
N LEU A 58 -48.70 9.77 -29.15
CA LEU A 58 -47.28 9.75 -28.82
C LEU A 58 -47.03 9.16 -27.42
N LEU A 59 -47.85 9.53 -26.42
CA LEU A 59 -47.76 8.95 -25.08
C LEU A 59 -48.02 7.43 -25.10
N PHE A 60 -49.03 6.99 -25.84
CA PHE A 60 -49.34 5.57 -25.99
C PHE A 60 -48.18 4.81 -26.66
N GLU A 61 -47.62 5.33 -27.76
CA GLU A 61 -46.47 4.75 -28.45
C GLU A 61 -45.23 4.69 -27.55
N ILE A 62 -44.95 5.74 -26.79
CA ILE A 62 -43.86 5.76 -25.81
C ILE A 62 -44.07 4.66 -24.77
N VAL A 63 -45.26 4.58 -24.15
CA VAL A 63 -45.57 3.55 -23.13
C VAL A 63 -45.42 2.15 -23.70
N LEU A 64 -45.89 1.92 -24.93
CA LEU A 64 -45.79 0.64 -25.61
C LEU A 64 -44.32 0.23 -25.87
N VAL A 65 -43.52 1.15 -26.42
CA VAL A 65 -42.08 0.91 -26.66
C VAL A 65 -41.34 0.65 -25.36
N VAL A 66 -41.57 1.47 -24.34
CA VAL A 66 -40.94 1.32 -23.02
C VAL A 66 -41.31 -0.03 -22.39
N ALA A 67 -42.59 -0.41 -22.41
CA ALA A 67 -43.06 -1.68 -21.85
C ALA A 67 -42.48 -2.89 -22.60
N LEU A 68 -42.43 -2.84 -23.94
CA LEU A 68 -41.85 -3.89 -24.77
C LEU A 68 -40.35 -4.05 -24.50
N VAL A 69 -39.59 -2.95 -24.58
CA VAL A 69 -38.13 -2.94 -24.38
C VAL A 69 -37.78 -3.40 -22.97
N ALA A 70 -38.48 -2.90 -21.96
CA ALA A 70 -38.25 -3.32 -20.58
C ALA A 70 -38.62 -4.80 -20.35
N GLY A 71 -39.74 -5.26 -20.89
CA GLY A 71 -40.19 -6.65 -20.81
C GLY A 71 -39.18 -7.62 -21.43
N VAL A 72 -38.73 -7.33 -22.65
CA VAL A 72 -37.70 -8.11 -23.37
C VAL A 72 -36.40 -8.15 -22.58
N PHE A 73 -35.90 -7.00 -22.13
CA PHE A 73 -34.67 -6.92 -21.36
C PHE A 73 -34.75 -7.75 -20.08
N ILE A 74 -35.83 -7.60 -19.31
CA ILE A 74 -36.04 -8.31 -18.03
C ILE A 74 -36.15 -9.83 -18.26
N LEU A 75 -36.88 -10.26 -19.30
CA LEU A 75 -37.06 -11.67 -19.63
C LEU A 75 -35.72 -12.32 -20.01
N LEU A 76 -34.96 -11.68 -20.89
CA LEU A 76 -33.65 -12.16 -21.32
C LEU A 76 -32.66 -12.18 -20.15
N ALA A 77 -32.60 -11.09 -19.37
CA ALA A 77 -31.73 -11.02 -18.20
C ALA A 77 -32.05 -12.11 -17.17
N ARG A 78 -33.33 -12.44 -16.95
CA ARG A 78 -33.75 -13.55 -16.07
C ARG A 78 -33.35 -14.92 -16.63
N ARG A 79 -33.57 -15.14 -17.94
CA ARG A 79 -33.24 -16.41 -18.61
C ARG A 79 -31.74 -16.68 -18.58
N PHE A 80 -30.93 -15.67 -18.91
CA PHE A 80 -29.48 -15.77 -18.87
C PHE A 80 -28.94 -15.94 -17.46
N LYS A 81 -29.52 -15.29 -16.45
CA LYS A 81 -29.10 -15.46 -15.05
C LYS A 81 -29.32 -16.90 -14.54
N LYS A 82 -30.42 -17.56 -14.95
CA LYS A 82 -30.66 -18.98 -14.63
C LYS A 82 -29.68 -19.91 -15.36
N ALA A 83 -29.45 -19.68 -16.66
CA ALA A 83 -28.53 -20.49 -17.46
C ALA A 83 -27.06 -20.33 -17.05
N SER A 84 -26.68 -19.16 -16.55
CA SER A 84 -25.30 -18.78 -16.25
C SER A 84 -24.91 -18.94 -14.76
N ALA A 85 -25.81 -19.48 -13.93
CA ALA A 85 -25.62 -19.63 -12.49
C ALA A 85 -24.38 -20.46 -12.09
N LYS A 86 -23.91 -21.36 -12.97
CA LYS A 86 -22.70 -22.19 -12.78
C LYS A 86 -21.49 -21.77 -13.64
N SER A 87 -21.56 -20.68 -14.41
CA SER A 87 -20.54 -20.34 -15.43
C SER A 87 -19.61 -19.18 -15.06
N SER A 88 -18.49 -19.06 -15.77
CA SER A 88 -17.47 -18.01 -15.57
C SER A 88 -18.02 -16.58 -15.68
N ALA A 89 -17.35 -15.62 -15.03
CA ALA A 89 -17.76 -14.20 -15.02
C ALA A 89 -17.90 -13.60 -16.43
N TRP A 90 -17.07 -14.02 -17.38
CA TRP A 90 -17.12 -13.60 -18.78
C TRP A 90 -18.41 -13.98 -19.49
N ARG A 91 -18.95 -15.19 -19.27
CA ARG A 91 -20.22 -15.61 -19.88
C ARG A 91 -21.41 -14.81 -19.36
N ARG A 92 -21.41 -14.44 -18.07
CA ARG A 92 -22.43 -13.55 -17.49
C ARG A 92 -22.40 -12.16 -18.13
N PHE A 93 -21.20 -11.63 -18.38
CA PHE A 93 -21.01 -10.35 -19.03
C PHE A 93 -21.56 -10.36 -20.47
N PHE A 94 -21.11 -11.31 -21.31
CA PHE A 94 -21.57 -11.43 -22.69
C PHE A 94 -23.08 -11.67 -22.79
N ALA A 95 -23.66 -12.45 -21.89
CA ALA A 95 -25.10 -12.65 -21.86
C ALA A 95 -25.87 -11.37 -21.50
N GLY A 96 -25.31 -10.53 -20.62
CA GLY A 96 -25.86 -9.20 -20.34
C GLY A 96 -25.80 -8.27 -21.56
N VAL A 97 -24.66 -8.26 -22.27
CA VAL A 97 -24.50 -7.49 -23.52
C VAL A 97 -25.48 -7.97 -24.59
N ALA A 98 -25.64 -9.28 -24.77
CA ALA A 98 -26.60 -9.84 -25.72
C ALA A 98 -28.04 -9.43 -25.39
N ALA A 99 -28.45 -9.47 -24.12
CA ALA A 99 -29.78 -9.01 -23.71
C ALA A 99 -30.00 -7.52 -24.03
N THR A 100 -28.98 -6.68 -23.81
CA THR A 100 -29.00 -5.25 -24.15
C THR A 100 -29.16 -5.03 -25.65
N VAL A 101 -28.34 -5.70 -26.47
CA VAL A 101 -28.37 -5.57 -27.93
C VAL A 101 -29.74 -6.00 -28.48
N VAL A 102 -30.26 -7.13 -28.02
CA VAL A 102 -31.57 -7.63 -28.47
C VAL A 102 -32.71 -6.68 -28.06
N ALA A 103 -32.68 -6.14 -26.84
CA ALA A 103 -33.68 -5.17 -26.38
C ALA A 103 -33.63 -3.87 -27.19
N LEU A 104 -32.43 -3.38 -27.54
CA LEU A 104 -32.28 -2.23 -28.43
C LEU A 104 -32.82 -2.54 -29.83
N VAL A 105 -32.37 -3.62 -30.48
CA VAL A 105 -32.82 -3.99 -31.82
C VAL A 105 -34.35 -4.08 -31.89
N ILE A 106 -34.98 -4.77 -30.94
CA ILE A 106 -36.45 -4.89 -30.87
C ILE A 106 -37.10 -3.52 -30.64
N GLY A 107 -36.54 -2.68 -29.77
CA GLY A 107 -37.06 -1.33 -29.54
C GLY A 107 -36.94 -0.42 -30.76
N PHE A 108 -35.84 -0.48 -31.50
CA PHE A 108 -35.64 0.27 -32.74
C PHE A 108 -36.57 -0.20 -33.87
N ILE A 109 -36.81 -1.51 -33.97
CA ILE A 109 -37.80 -2.08 -34.90
C ILE A 109 -39.20 -1.62 -34.51
N ALA A 110 -39.59 -1.76 -33.24
CA ALA A 110 -40.90 -1.31 -32.75
C ALA A 110 -41.10 0.20 -32.97
N ALA A 111 -40.08 1.02 -32.68
CA ALA A 111 -40.11 2.46 -32.93
C ALA A 111 -40.34 2.78 -34.41
N ARG A 112 -39.73 2.03 -35.34
CA ARG A 112 -39.91 2.20 -36.79
C ARG A 112 -41.26 1.70 -37.30
N LEU A 113 -41.86 0.71 -36.62
CA LEU A 113 -43.20 0.20 -36.95
C LEU A 113 -44.31 1.14 -36.46
N LEU A 114 -44.12 1.76 -35.30
CA LEU A 114 -45.08 2.67 -34.69
C LEU A 114 -45.01 4.07 -35.30
N ALA A 115 -43.80 4.59 -35.48
CA ALA A 115 -43.58 5.91 -36.08
C ALA A 115 -42.85 5.78 -37.43
N GLY A 116 -43.45 6.35 -38.47
CA GLY A 116 -42.88 6.40 -39.82
C GLY A 116 -41.53 7.11 -39.85
N SER A 117 -41.51 8.44 -39.94
CA SER A 117 -40.26 9.24 -40.06
C SER A 117 -40.35 10.56 -39.30
N GLY A 118 -39.21 11.23 -39.12
CA GLY A 118 -39.14 12.55 -38.48
C GLY A 118 -39.02 12.49 -36.95
N VAL A 119 -39.51 13.54 -36.29
CA VAL A 119 -39.39 13.75 -34.83
C VAL A 119 -40.08 12.66 -33.97
N PRO A 120 -41.24 12.09 -34.36
CA PRO A 120 -41.84 10.96 -33.62
C PRO A 120 -40.91 9.74 -33.51
N LEU A 121 -40.27 9.36 -34.62
CA LEU A 121 -39.33 8.23 -34.65
C LEU A 121 -38.09 8.50 -33.79
N GLN A 122 -37.55 9.73 -33.84
CA GLN A 122 -36.43 10.12 -32.98
C GLN A 122 -36.80 10.07 -31.50
N THR A 123 -38.04 10.45 -31.16
CA THR A 123 -38.58 10.37 -29.81
C THR A 123 -38.63 8.92 -29.33
N LEU A 124 -39.24 8.01 -30.08
CA LEU A 124 -39.33 6.59 -29.69
C LEU A 124 -37.95 5.91 -29.57
N ARG A 125 -36.99 6.30 -30.42
CA ARG A 125 -35.58 5.84 -30.32
C ARG A 125 -34.90 6.37 -29.07
N LEU A 126 -35.10 7.64 -28.72
CA LEU A 126 -34.60 8.22 -27.47
C LEU A 126 -35.11 7.42 -26.26
N TRP A 127 -36.43 7.19 -26.18
CA TRP A 127 -37.04 6.41 -25.10
C TRP A 127 -36.57 4.95 -25.07
N THR A 128 -36.32 4.34 -26.23
CA THR A 128 -35.70 3.00 -26.30
C THR A 128 -34.33 2.99 -25.64
N VAL A 129 -33.45 3.92 -26.03
CA VAL A 129 -32.08 3.99 -25.52
C VAL A 129 -32.05 4.32 -24.03
N THR A 130 -32.86 5.30 -23.58
CA THR A 130 -32.89 5.69 -22.16
C THR A 130 -33.51 4.62 -21.28
N THR A 131 -34.48 3.85 -21.77
CA THR A 131 -35.04 2.69 -21.05
C THR A 131 -33.99 1.61 -20.84
N VAL A 132 -33.26 1.23 -21.89
CA VAL A 132 -32.19 0.23 -21.78
C VAL A 132 -31.08 0.72 -20.86
N LEU A 133 -30.61 1.97 -21.03
CA LEU A 133 -29.60 2.56 -20.18
C LEU A 133 -30.06 2.63 -18.72
N GLY A 134 -31.32 3.00 -18.48
CA GLY A 134 -31.88 3.07 -17.13
C GLY A 134 -31.99 1.70 -16.47
N LEU A 135 -32.36 0.66 -17.21
CA LEU A 135 -32.37 -0.71 -16.70
C LEU A 135 -30.95 -1.21 -16.37
N ILE A 136 -29.94 -0.83 -17.17
CA ILE A 136 -28.54 -1.11 -16.88
C ILE A 136 -28.11 -0.39 -15.59
N ILE A 137 -28.42 0.90 -15.45
CA ILE A 137 -28.10 1.68 -14.24
C ILE A 137 -28.79 1.07 -13.02
N LEU A 138 -30.08 0.74 -13.09
CA LEU A 138 -30.82 0.12 -12.00
C LEU A 138 -30.29 -1.28 -11.65
N ALA A 139 -29.93 -2.09 -12.65
CA ALA A 139 -29.31 -3.39 -12.44
C ALA A 139 -27.93 -3.24 -11.79
N ALA A 140 -27.12 -2.26 -12.23
CA ALA A 140 -25.82 -1.95 -11.67
C ALA A 140 -25.93 -1.49 -10.21
N VAL A 141 -26.80 -0.52 -9.90
CA VAL A 141 -27.06 -0.04 -8.55
C VAL A 141 -27.56 -1.17 -7.66
N ARG A 142 -28.51 -1.98 -8.12
CA ARG A 142 -28.98 -3.16 -7.38
C ARG A 142 -27.86 -4.16 -7.13
N SER A 143 -27.02 -4.42 -8.13
CA SER A 143 -25.89 -5.35 -7.99
C SER A 143 -24.86 -4.83 -7.00
N LEU A 144 -24.55 -3.53 -7.02
CA LEU A 144 -23.59 -2.87 -6.15
C LEU A 144 -24.06 -2.89 -4.69
N LEU A 145 -25.32 -2.48 -4.45
CA LEU A 145 -25.94 -2.47 -3.12
C LEU A 145 -26.06 -3.89 -2.54
N MET A 146 -26.26 -4.90 -3.39
CA MET A 146 -26.34 -6.30 -2.98
C MET A 146 -24.97 -6.98 -2.87
N ALA A 147 -23.96 -6.53 -3.61
CA ALA A 147 -22.58 -7.03 -3.52
C ALA A 147 -21.92 -6.64 -2.19
N SER A 148 -22.36 -5.54 -1.56
CA SER A 148 -21.95 -5.19 -0.20
C SER A 148 -22.63 -6.04 0.90
N ARG A 149 -23.37 -7.10 0.53
CA ARG A 149 -23.95 -8.06 1.50
C ARG A 149 -22.82 -8.74 2.30
N ARG A 150 -22.94 -8.69 3.63
CA ARG A 150 -22.16 -9.54 4.51
C ARG A 150 -22.71 -10.96 4.46
N THR A 151 -21.84 -11.94 4.31
CA THR A 151 -22.17 -13.37 4.40
C THR A 151 -22.76 -13.74 5.76
N GLU A 152 -22.35 -13.06 6.84
CA GLU A 152 -22.83 -13.29 8.21
C GLU A 152 -24.25 -12.76 8.53
N PHE A 153 -24.82 -11.87 7.71
CA PHE A 153 -26.13 -11.25 7.95
C PHE A 153 -27.16 -11.63 6.88
N ALA A 154 -27.10 -12.86 6.37
CA ALA A 154 -28.04 -13.38 5.36
C ALA A 154 -29.52 -13.21 5.78
N GLU A 155 -29.81 -13.19 7.09
CA GLU A 155 -31.17 -13.09 7.64
C GLU A 155 -31.72 -11.64 7.77
N ARG A 156 -30.89 -10.58 7.74
CA ARG A 156 -31.38 -9.18 7.83
C ARG A 156 -31.81 -8.57 6.48
N SER A 157 -32.41 -9.39 5.62
CA SER A 157 -32.59 -9.16 4.18
C SER A 157 -33.67 -8.14 3.77
N VAL A 158 -34.63 -7.83 4.64
CA VAL A 158 -35.80 -7.02 4.29
C VAL A 158 -35.48 -5.53 4.14
N HIS A 159 -34.68 -4.97 5.06
CA HIS A 159 -34.41 -3.52 5.09
C HIS A 159 -33.51 -3.06 3.94
N LEU A 160 -32.54 -3.88 3.52
CA LEU A 160 -31.69 -3.56 2.37
C LEU A 160 -32.46 -3.70 1.05
N ALA A 161 -33.36 -4.69 0.95
CA ALA A 161 -34.23 -4.82 -0.22
C ALA A 161 -35.20 -3.64 -0.34
N ALA A 162 -35.74 -3.16 0.79
CA ALA A 162 -36.57 -1.95 0.83
C ALA A 162 -35.79 -0.69 0.43
N LEU A 163 -34.55 -0.51 0.90
CA LEU A 163 -33.67 0.58 0.46
C LEU A 163 -33.43 0.53 -1.05
N VAL A 164 -33.07 -0.64 -1.60
CA VAL A 164 -32.82 -0.81 -3.04
C VAL A 164 -34.07 -0.48 -3.84
N ARG A 165 -35.24 -0.91 -3.40
CA ARG A 165 -36.51 -0.63 -4.07
C ARG A 165 -36.83 0.86 -4.08
N ASP A 166 -36.87 1.49 -2.91
CA ASP A 166 -37.28 2.89 -2.76
C ASP A 166 -36.35 3.83 -3.55
N LEU A 167 -35.07 3.48 -3.61
CA LEU A 167 -34.05 4.20 -4.37
C LEU A 167 -34.09 3.93 -5.88
N SER A 168 -34.41 2.70 -6.28
CA SER A 168 -34.63 2.35 -7.68
C SER A 168 -35.83 3.09 -8.26
N LEU A 169 -36.87 3.33 -7.45
CA LEU A 169 -38.01 4.17 -7.83
C LEU A 169 -37.58 5.62 -8.06
N ALA A 170 -36.79 6.19 -7.15
CA ALA A 170 -36.27 7.55 -7.30
C ALA A 170 -35.36 7.72 -8.53
N ILE A 171 -34.47 6.75 -8.78
CA ILE A 171 -33.61 6.73 -9.98
C ILE A 171 -34.45 6.58 -11.25
N GLY A 172 -35.42 5.67 -11.26
CA GLY A 172 -36.31 5.46 -12.40
C GLY A 172 -37.09 6.73 -12.77
N LEU A 173 -37.67 7.40 -11.76
CA LEU A 173 -38.37 8.67 -11.95
C LEU A 173 -37.43 9.77 -12.46
N ALA A 174 -36.20 9.82 -11.98
CA ALA A 174 -35.19 10.77 -12.47
C ALA A 174 -34.84 10.55 -13.95
N ILE A 175 -34.68 9.30 -14.38
CA ILE A 175 -34.39 8.95 -15.77
C ILE A 175 -35.57 9.30 -16.68
N ILE A 176 -36.80 9.03 -16.24
CA ILE A 176 -38.02 9.42 -16.94
C ILE A 176 -38.07 10.96 -17.07
N GLY A 177 -37.82 11.69 -15.98
CA GLY A 177 -37.81 13.16 -15.99
C GLY A 177 -36.77 13.75 -16.96
N VAL A 178 -35.54 13.21 -16.97
CA VAL A 178 -34.49 13.64 -17.92
C VAL A 178 -34.88 13.30 -19.36
N THR A 179 -35.45 12.12 -19.60
CA THR A 179 -35.89 11.70 -20.95
C THR A 179 -37.05 12.55 -21.46
N LEU A 180 -37.99 12.93 -20.57
CA LEU A 180 -39.09 13.83 -20.90
C LEU A 180 -38.57 15.22 -21.29
N LEU A 181 -37.63 15.78 -20.52
CA LEU A 181 -36.99 17.07 -20.86
C LEU A 181 -36.20 17.01 -22.18
N ALA A 182 -35.53 15.90 -22.45
CA ALA A 182 -34.86 15.68 -23.73
C ALA A 182 -35.87 15.55 -24.89
N THR A 183 -37.04 14.97 -24.63
CA THR A 183 -38.14 14.90 -25.60
C THR A 183 -38.63 16.30 -25.94
N LEU A 184 -38.93 17.15 -24.95
CA LEU A 184 -39.37 18.54 -25.21
C LEU A 184 -38.38 19.34 -26.05
N ARG A 185 -37.08 19.12 -25.84
CA ARG A 185 -36.01 19.73 -26.65
C ARG A 185 -36.01 19.22 -28.10
N LEU A 186 -36.28 17.93 -28.34
CA LEU A 186 -36.40 17.38 -29.70
C LEU A 186 -37.58 17.99 -30.46
N TRP A 187 -38.64 18.34 -29.75
CA TRP A 187 -39.83 18.99 -30.30
C TRP A 187 -39.73 20.53 -30.32
N SER A 188 -38.54 21.09 -30.07
CA SER A 188 -38.27 22.53 -30.07
C SER A 188 -39.24 23.35 -29.20
N VAL A 189 -39.73 22.76 -28.11
CA VAL A 189 -40.59 23.47 -27.16
C VAL A 189 -39.78 24.59 -26.50
N GLY A 190 -40.44 25.74 -26.30
CA GLY A 190 -39.81 26.90 -25.68
C GLY A 190 -39.36 26.65 -24.23
N PRO A 191 -38.58 27.59 -23.68
CA PRO A 191 -37.93 27.43 -22.39
C PRO A 191 -38.92 27.40 -21.21
N ALA A 192 -40.11 28.00 -21.33
CA ALA A 192 -41.05 28.14 -20.22
C ALA A 192 -41.60 26.78 -19.74
N LEU A 193 -42.12 25.97 -20.66
CA LEU A 193 -42.64 24.63 -20.36
C LEU A 193 -41.51 23.70 -19.89
N GLY A 194 -40.33 23.82 -20.50
CA GLY A 194 -39.13 23.05 -20.14
C GLY A 194 -38.67 23.33 -18.71
N ASP A 195 -38.66 24.59 -18.29
CA ASP A 195 -38.29 25.02 -16.93
C ASP A 195 -39.34 24.64 -15.90
N LEU A 196 -40.63 24.81 -16.21
CA LEU A 196 -41.74 24.39 -15.35
C LEU A 196 -41.66 22.89 -15.07
N LEU A 197 -41.47 22.08 -16.09
CA LEU A 197 -41.37 20.62 -15.93
C LEU A 197 -40.08 20.20 -15.23
N ARG A 198 -38.96 20.90 -15.46
CA ARG A 198 -37.69 20.62 -14.76
C ARG A 198 -37.79 20.89 -13.26
N THR A 199 -38.39 22.01 -12.86
CA THR A 199 -38.59 22.34 -11.44
C THR A 199 -39.70 21.49 -10.82
N GLY A 200 -40.82 21.33 -11.52
CA GLY A 200 -41.99 20.57 -11.08
C GLY A 200 -41.72 19.08 -10.89
N LEU A 201 -40.96 18.44 -11.79
CA LEU A 201 -40.52 17.05 -11.62
C LEU A 201 -39.32 16.94 -10.68
N GLY A 202 -38.46 17.96 -10.64
CA GLY A 202 -37.30 18.00 -9.75
C GLY A 202 -37.68 17.83 -8.29
N ILE A 203 -38.57 18.68 -7.77
CA ILE A 203 -38.98 18.67 -6.36
C ILE A 203 -39.36 17.25 -5.86
N PRO A 204 -40.33 16.52 -6.47
CA PRO A 204 -40.70 15.19 -6.01
C PRO A 204 -39.57 14.17 -6.18
N ILE A 205 -38.73 14.26 -7.22
CA ILE A 205 -37.58 13.36 -7.40
C ILE A 205 -36.59 13.53 -6.24
N TYR A 206 -36.20 14.76 -5.92
CA TYR A 206 -35.24 15.03 -4.84
C TYR A 206 -35.82 14.70 -3.46
N LEU A 207 -37.10 14.99 -3.23
CA LEU A 207 -37.80 14.61 -1.99
C LEU A 207 -37.86 13.08 -1.85
N LEU A 208 -38.14 12.33 -2.92
CA LEU A 208 -38.12 10.87 -2.89
C LEU A 208 -36.72 10.32 -2.59
N PHE A 209 -35.67 10.90 -3.17
CA PHE A 209 -34.28 10.54 -2.83
C PHE A 209 -33.96 10.83 -1.36
N ALA A 210 -34.26 12.04 -0.87
CA ALA A 210 -34.02 12.43 0.51
C ALA A 210 -34.82 11.55 1.49
N TRP A 211 -36.08 11.27 1.17
CA TRP A 211 -36.93 10.37 1.94
C TRP A 211 -36.40 8.94 1.96
N ALA A 212 -35.98 8.38 0.81
CA ALA A 212 -35.40 7.05 0.74
C ALA A 212 -34.12 6.94 1.59
N VAL A 213 -33.24 7.95 1.53
CA VAL A 213 -32.02 8.03 2.35
C VAL A 213 -32.36 8.17 3.84
N TRP A 214 -33.33 9.02 4.20
CA TRP A 214 -33.73 9.25 5.59
C TRP A 214 -34.42 8.04 6.22
N ARG A 215 -35.35 7.40 5.50
CA ARG A 215 -36.09 6.21 5.91
C ARG A 215 -35.12 5.07 6.23
N HIS A 216 -34.11 4.89 5.38
CA HIS A 216 -33.15 3.79 5.48
C HIS A 216 -31.78 4.21 6.04
N ARG A 217 -31.71 5.32 6.79
CA ARG A 217 -30.47 5.90 7.32
C ARG A 217 -29.62 4.94 8.14
N ARG A 218 -30.26 4.03 8.90
CA ARG A 218 -29.58 3.01 9.70
C ARG A 218 -28.89 1.96 8.82
N THR A 219 -29.56 1.54 7.74
CA THR A 219 -29.05 0.59 6.76
C THR A 219 -27.87 1.20 5.98
N MET A 220 -28.01 2.46 5.56
CA MET A 220 -26.95 3.20 4.89
C MET A 220 -25.72 3.40 5.80
N ALA A 221 -25.94 3.82 7.05
CA ALA A 221 -24.87 3.96 8.04
C ALA A 221 -24.15 2.63 8.30
N ALA A 222 -24.90 1.51 8.35
CA ALA A 222 -24.31 0.19 8.53
C ALA A 222 -23.43 -0.24 7.35
N ALA A 223 -23.79 0.15 6.12
CA ALA A 223 -22.99 -0.09 4.92
C ALA A 223 -21.68 0.72 4.95
N VAL A 224 -21.74 2.01 5.29
CA VAL A 224 -20.57 2.92 5.38
C VAL A 224 -19.59 2.50 6.49
N ALA A 225 -20.11 1.99 7.61
CA ALA A 225 -19.30 1.66 8.79
C ALA A 225 -18.24 0.55 8.57
N GLY A 226 -18.39 -0.31 7.55
CA GLY A 226 -17.40 -1.35 7.20
C GLY A 226 -17.24 -2.48 8.24
N PRO A 227 -16.36 -3.48 7.96
CA PRO A 227 -16.07 -4.62 8.85
C PRO A 227 -15.54 -4.19 10.22
N ARG A 228 -15.73 -5.02 11.26
CA ARG A 228 -15.08 -4.80 12.57
C ARG A 228 -13.65 -5.38 12.52
N PRO A 229 -12.68 -4.81 13.25
CA PRO A 229 -12.79 -3.67 14.18
C PRO A 229 -12.92 -2.31 13.47
N ARG A 230 -13.70 -1.39 14.06
CA ARG A 230 -14.01 -0.07 13.49
C ARG A 230 -13.26 1.03 14.23
N SER A 231 -12.69 1.99 13.50
CA SER A 231 -12.15 3.21 14.12
C SER A 231 -13.28 4.12 14.64
N ARG A 232 -12.99 4.90 15.68
CA ARG A 232 -13.94 5.89 16.24
C ARG A 232 -14.42 6.88 15.16
N TRP A 233 -13.51 7.35 14.33
CA TRP A 233 -13.79 8.26 13.22
C TRP A 233 -14.71 7.66 12.15
N ARG A 234 -14.47 6.41 11.73
CA ARG A 234 -15.32 5.73 10.74
C ARG A 234 -16.74 5.52 11.24
N THR A 235 -16.91 5.30 12.54
CA THR A 235 -18.23 5.16 13.18
C THR A 235 -18.98 6.49 13.22
N ARG A 236 -18.30 7.60 13.50
CA ARG A 236 -18.90 8.95 13.46
C ARG A 236 -19.30 9.33 12.03
N LEU A 237 -18.41 9.14 11.06
CA LEU A 237 -18.68 9.40 9.64
C LEU A 237 -19.90 8.61 9.14
N ALA A 238 -19.98 7.32 9.48
CA ALA A 238 -21.10 6.47 9.10
C ALA A 238 -22.46 6.96 9.64
N LYS A 239 -22.49 7.53 10.85
CA LYS A 239 -23.71 8.13 11.42
C LYS A 239 -24.11 9.43 10.71
N MET A 240 -23.13 10.25 10.32
CA MET A 240 -23.36 11.53 9.65
C MET A 240 -23.66 11.38 8.15
N TRP A 241 -23.22 10.28 7.52
CA TRP A 241 -23.30 10.07 6.08
C TRP A 241 -24.69 10.31 5.46
N PRO A 242 -25.81 9.80 6.02
CA PRO A 242 -27.13 10.08 5.45
C PRO A 242 -27.48 11.57 5.44
N GLY A 243 -27.05 12.31 6.47
CA GLY A 243 -27.21 13.77 6.54
C GLY A 243 -26.37 14.49 5.49
N ILE A 244 -25.12 14.05 5.27
CA ILE A 244 -24.25 14.58 4.21
C ILE A 244 -24.88 14.39 2.83
N VAL A 245 -25.42 13.19 2.55
CA VAL A 245 -26.07 12.91 1.26
C VAL A 245 -27.31 13.81 1.07
N ILE A 246 -28.15 13.98 2.11
CA ILE A 246 -29.34 14.83 2.02
C ILE A 246 -28.94 16.31 1.84
N ALA A 247 -27.98 16.81 2.62
CA ALA A 247 -27.47 18.17 2.48
C ALA A 247 -26.92 18.40 1.06
N PHE A 248 -26.17 17.44 0.52
CA PHE A 248 -25.64 17.52 -0.83
C PHE A 248 -26.76 17.51 -1.88
N LEU A 249 -27.81 16.69 -1.73
CA LEU A 249 -28.98 16.69 -2.60
C LEU A 249 -29.69 18.05 -2.59
N ILE A 250 -29.84 18.68 -1.42
CA ILE A 250 -30.44 20.00 -1.28
C ILE A 250 -29.57 21.06 -1.98
N ILE A 251 -28.27 21.07 -1.70
CA ILE A 251 -27.32 21.98 -2.36
C ILE A 251 -27.39 21.78 -3.88
N THR A 252 -27.41 20.53 -4.34
CA THR A 252 -27.48 20.19 -5.76
C THR A 252 -28.76 20.74 -6.41
N PHE A 253 -29.90 20.59 -5.74
CA PHE A 253 -31.16 21.15 -6.19
C PHE A 253 -31.11 22.68 -6.25
N LEU A 254 -30.69 23.33 -5.17
CA LEU A 254 -30.61 24.79 -5.08
C LEU A 254 -29.65 25.38 -6.12
N SER A 255 -28.47 24.80 -6.28
CA SER A 255 -27.50 25.22 -7.29
C SER A 255 -28.02 24.99 -8.71
N THR A 256 -28.77 23.91 -8.95
CA THR A 256 -29.42 23.69 -10.25
C THR A 256 -30.47 24.77 -10.51
N GLN A 257 -31.30 25.12 -9.53
CA GLN A 257 -32.28 26.19 -9.67
C GLN A 257 -31.61 27.55 -9.89
N ALA A 258 -30.54 27.85 -9.15
CA ALA A 258 -29.81 29.10 -9.30
C ALA A 258 -29.16 29.24 -10.67
N ALA A 259 -28.53 28.19 -11.18
CA ALA A 259 -27.95 28.22 -12.53
C ALA A 259 -29.00 28.40 -13.62
N LEU A 260 -30.18 27.77 -13.50
CA LEU A 260 -31.28 27.98 -14.43
C LEU A 260 -31.76 29.43 -14.41
N THR A 261 -31.90 30.01 -13.22
CA THR A 261 -32.27 31.42 -13.04
C THR A 261 -31.26 32.36 -13.67
N LEU A 262 -29.97 32.03 -13.63
CA LEU A 262 -28.90 32.82 -14.26
C LEU A 262 -28.74 32.57 -15.77
N GLY A 263 -29.62 31.76 -16.40
CA GLY A 263 -29.52 31.39 -17.81
C GLY A 263 -28.33 30.48 -18.13
N ALA A 264 -27.66 29.93 -17.13
CA ALA A 264 -26.54 29.03 -17.31
C ALA A 264 -27.03 27.61 -17.60
N SER A 265 -26.59 27.03 -18.73
CA SER A 265 -26.97 25.67 -19.10
C SER A 265 -26.18 24.64 -18.29
N LEU A 266 -26.65 24.27 -17.11
CA LEU A 266 -26.18 23.04 -16.47
C LEU A 266 -26.63 21.82 -17.28
N ARG A 267 -25.70 20.88 -17.52
CA ARG A 267 -26.04 19.57 -18.07
C ARG A 267 -26.96 18.87 -17.08
N GLY A 268 -28.20 18.60 -17.45
CA GLY A 268 -29.19 17.92 -16.59
C GLY A 268 -28.74 16.55 -16.05
N SER A 269 -27.69 15.97 -16.62
CA SER A 269 -27.03 14.75 -16.14
C SER A 269 -26.20 14.93 -14.87
N ALA A 270 -25.72 16.15 -14.55
CA ALA A 270 -24.83 16.39 -13.40
C ALA A 270 -25.50 16.06 -12.06
N VAL A 271 -26.80 16.35 -11.94
CA VAL A 271 -27.63 16.04 -10.78
C VAL A 271 -27.71 14.54 -10.52
N VAL A 272 -28.12 13.79 -11.55
CA VAL A 272 -28.33 12.34 -11.46
C VAL A 272 -27.01 11.64 -11.20
N LEU A 273 -25.95 12.06 -11.89
CA LEU A 273 -24.61 11.53 -11.73
C LEU A 273 -24.07 11.77 -10.31
N THR A 274 -24.31 12.94 -9.75
CA THR A 274 -23.88 13.25 -8.38
C THR A 274 -24.65 12.44 -7.33
N ALA A 275 -25.98 12.33 -7.48
CA ALA A 275 -26.80 11.50 -6.60
C ALA A 275 -26.38 10.02 -6.67
N LEU A 276 -26.09 9.51 -7.87
CA LEU A 276 -25.58 8.15 -8.08
C LEU A 276 -24.18 7.95 -7.49
N MET A 277 -23.28 8.94 -7.59
CA MET A 277 -21.93 8.84 -7.04
C MET A 277 -21.94 8.79 -5.51
N PHE A 278 -22.66 9.69 -4.83
CA PHE A 278 -22.76 9.68 -3.37
C PHE A 278 -23.42 8.41 -2.83
N LEU A 279 -24.36 7.86 -3.61
CA LEU A 279 -24.97 6.59 -3.31
C LEU A 279 -24.02 5.41 -3.53
N ALA A 280 -23.26 5.42 -4.62
CA ALA A 280 -22.37 4.32 -4.97
C ALA A 280 -21.11 4.28 -4.09
N ALA A 281 -20.62 5.44 -3.63
CA ALA A 281 -19.33 5.60 -2.95
C ALA A 281 -19.09 4.61 -1.80
N PRO A 282 -20.01 4.45 -0.81
CA PRO A 282 -19.78 3.56 0.32
C PRO A 282 -19.76 2.09 -0.09
N HIS A 283 -20.54 1.75 -1.11
CA HIS A 283 -20.66 0.38 -1.59
C HIS A 283 -19.48 -0.01 -2.49
N LEU A 284 -18.96 0.94 -3.29
CA LEU A 284 -17.70 0.79 -4.02
C LEU A 284 -16.53 0.60 -3.05
N ASP A 285 -16.41 1.41 -1.99
CA ASP A 285 -15.36 1.23 -0.96
C ASP A 285 -15.42 -0.15 -0.29
N ALA A 286 -16.63 -0.62 0.04
CA ALA A 286 -16.84 -1.94 0.61
C ALA A 286 -16.47 -3.06 -0.37
N MET A 287 -16.88 -2.95 -1.64
CA MET A 287 -16.63 -3.97 -2.66
C MET A 287 -15.14 -4.09 -2.99
N ILE A 288 -14.47 -2.97 -3.27
CA ILE A 288 -13.02 -2.92 -3.53
C ILE A 288 -12.26 -3.42 -2.30
N GLY A 289 -12.77 -3.10 -1.11
CA GLY A 289 -12.26 -3.59 0.15
C GLY A 289 -12.23 -5.08 0.33
N ASN A 290 -13.39 -5.70 0.15
CA ASN A 290 -13.54 -7.14 0.27
C ASN A 290 -12.68 -7.85 -0.79
N TRP A 291 -12.62 -7.30 -2.01
CA TRP A 291 -11.75 -7.79 -3.07
C TRP A 291 -10.25 -7.66 -2.74
N ALA A 292 -9.85 -6.53 -2.15
CA ALA A 292 -8.46 -6.30 -1.72
C ALA A 292 -8.06 -7.21 -0.56
N GLN A 293 -8.95 -7.43 0.41
CA GLN A 293 -8.69 -8.33 1.54
C GLN A 293 -8.48 -9.78 1.12
N ARG A 294 -9.33 -10.31 0.22
CA ARG A 294 -9.16 -11.67 -0.32
C ARG A 294 -7.80 -11.88 -0.99
N GLY A 295 -7.24 -10.84 -1.59
CA GLY A 295 -5.90 -10.91 -2.19
C GLY A 295 -4.74 -10.93 -1.19
N LEU A 296 -4.97 -10.52 0.06
CA LEU A 296 -3.96 -10.56 1.12
C LEU A 296 -3.87 -11.92 1.80
N GLU A 297 -4.97 -12.68 1.78
CA GLU A 297 -5.07 -14.00 2.38
C GLU A 297 -4.49 -15.10 1.47
N SER A 298 -4.49 -14.88 0.16
CA SER A 298 -3.85 -15.78 -0.81
C SER A 298 -2.31 -15.63 -0.78
N PRO A 299 -1.55 -16.70 -0.48
CA PRO A 299 -0.08 -16.69 -0.48
C PRO A 299 0.54 -16.37 -1.84
N ASP A 300 -0.15 -16.71 -2.92
CA ASP A 300 0.37 -16.66 -4.30
C ASP A 300 0.49 -15.24 -4.89
N ILE A 301 -0.03 -14.23 -4.21
CA ILE A 301 -0.07 -12.86 -4.73
C ILE A 301 1.18 -12.10 -4.29
N SER A 302 1.87 -11.45 -5.24
CA SER A 302 3.03 -10.61 -4.94
C SER A 302 2.66 -9.43 -4.03
N ILE A 303 3.63 -8.92 -3.25
CA ILE A 303 3.43 -7.78 -2.33
C ILE A 303 2.91 -6.57 -3.10
N LEU A 304 3.47 -6.32 -4.29
CA LEU A 304 3.06 -5.21 -5.16
C LEU A 304 1.62 -5.36 -5.64
N ALA A 305 1.21 -6.57 -6.03
CA ALA A 305 -0.17 -6.81 -6.43
C ALA A 305 -1.14 -6.63 -5.26
N ALA A 306 -0.79 -7.11 -4.07
CA ALA A 306 -1.60 -6.94 -2.86
C ALA A 306 -1.73 -5.45 -2.46
N ALA A 307 -0.64 -4.69 -2.49
CA ALA A 307 -0.64 -3.25 -2.27
C ALA A 307 -1.47 -2.51 -3.34
N GLY A 308 -1.34 -2.91 -4.60
CA GLY A 308 -2.12 -2.39 -5.73
C GLY A 308 -3.64 -2.56 -5.52
N ARG A 309 -4.06 -3.71 -4.99
CA ARG A 309 -5.47 -3.93 -4.65
C ARG A 309 -5.94 -3.03 -3.51
N GLN A 310 -5.10 -2.79 -2.50
CA GLN A 310 -5.43 -1.87 -1.41
C GLN A 310 -5.50 -0.41 -1.89
N THR A 311 -4.64 -0.01 -2.83
CA THR A 311 -4.68 1.34 -3.42
C THR A 311 -5.87 1.62 -4.29
N ALA A 312 -6.47 0.60 -4.89
CA ALA A 312 -7.64 0.75 -5.76
C ALA A 312 -8.79 1.52 -5.07
N ARG A 313 -8.94 1.40 -3.75
CA ARG A 313 -9.91 2.19 -2.98
C ARG A 313 -9.64 3.69 -3.09
N PHE A 314 -8.39 4.09 -2.88
CA PHE A 314 -7.97 5.49 -2.96
C PHE A 314 -8.09 6.04 -4.38
N THR A 315 -7.75 5.23 -5.39
CA THR A 315 -7.91 5.62 -6.81
C THR A 315 -9.36 5.90 -7.16
N VAL A 316 -10.29 5.03 -6.76
CA VAL A 316 -11.72 5.24 -7.04
C VAL A 316 -12.27 6.46 -6.32
N VAL A 317 -11.85 6.69 -5.07
CA VAL A 317 -12.24 7.90 -4.33
C VAL A 317 -11.66 9.15 -4.98
N ALA A 318 -10.41 9.13 -5.43
CA ALA A 318 -9.78 10.25 -6.12
C ALA A 318 -10.49 10.58 -7.45
N ILE A 319 -10.83 9.55 -8.25
CA ILE A 319 -11.61 9.71 -9.48
C ILE A 319 -12.99 10.30 -9.16
N MET A 320 -13.64 9.80 -8.11
CA MET A 320 -14.95 10.29 -7.68
C MET A 320 -14.88 11.77 -7.27
N ILE A 321 -13.87 12.17 -6.49
CA ILE A 321 -13.66 13.57 -6.10
C ILE A 321 -13.35 14.43 -7.32
N ALA A 322 -12.46 13.99 -8.21
CA ALA A 322 -12.12 14.73 -9.43
C ALA A 322 -13.35 14.93 -10.32
N MET A 323 -14.16 13.89 -10.50
CA MET A 323 -15.38 13.93 -11.30
C MET A 323 -16.45 14.83 -10.65
N LEU A 324 -16.65 14.76 -9.33
CA LEU A 324 -17.47 15.73 -8.58
C LEU A 324 -16.97 17.17 -8.74
N GLY A 325 -15.65 17.36 -8.61
CA GLY A 325 -14.98 18.64 -8.81
C GLY A 325 -15.27 19.19 -10.19
N THR A 326 -15.08 18.41 -11.26
CA THR A 326 -15.38 18.85 -12.62
C THR A 326 -16.87 19.16 -12.83
N LEU A 327 -17.79 18.38 -12.24
CA LEU A 327 -19.23 18.61 -12.41
C LEU A 327 -19.70 19.92 -11.76
N TRP A 328 -19.10 20.30 -10.63
CA TRP A 328 -19.54 21.44 -9.83
C TRP A 328 -18.67 22.68 -9.99
N ALA A 329 -17.35 22.52 -10.16
CA ALA A 329 -16.44 23.63 -10.39
C ALA A 329 -16.59 24.23 -11.78
N THR A 330 -17.04 23.47 -12.78
CA THR A 330 -17.27 23.99 -14.15
C THR A 330 -18.22 25.16 -14.26
N PRO A 331 -19.46 25.09 -13.74
CA PRO A 331 -20.38 26.23 -13.78
C PRO A 331 -19.91 27.40 -12.92
N LEU A 332 -19.30 27.13 -11.75
CA LEU A 332 -18.79 28.16 -10.85
C LEU A 332 -17.62 28.93 -11.49
N ALA A 333 -16.62 28.22 -11.99
CA ALA A 333 -15.45 28.84 -12.60
C ALA A 333 -15.79 29.57 -13.90
N ALA A 334 -16.74 29.07 -14.71
CA ALA A 334 -17.28 29.82 -15.84
C ALA A 334 -17.93 31.14 -15.41
N GLY A 335 -18.62 31.16 -14.27
CA GLY A 335 -19.23 32.36 -13.71
C GLY A 335 -18.22 33.40 -13.20
N PHE A 336 -17.03 32.97 -12.76
CA PHE A 336 -15.95 33.83 -12.29
C PHE A 336 -14.83 34.08 -13.31
N GLY A 337 -14.94 33.54 -14.54
CA GLY A 337 -13.90 33.66 -15.57
C GLY A 337 -12.60 32.91 -15.26
N ILE A 338 -12.66 31.84 -14.45
CA ILE A 338 -11.50 31.07 -14.00
C ILE A 338 -11.22 29.88 -14.94
N ASP A 339 -9.97 29.74 -15.38
CA ASP A 339 -9.52 28.60 -16.19
C ASP A 339 -9.31 27.32 -15.35
N LEU A 340 -10.32 26.46 -15.35
CA LEU A 340 -10.30 25.19 -14.61
C LEU A 340 -9.20 24.24 -15.02
N TRP A 341 -8.69 24.34 -16.25
CA TRP A 341 -7.65 23.45 -16.74
C TRP A 341 -6.36 23.64 -15.96
N GLU A 342 -6.04 24.86 -15.55
CA GLU A 342 -4.86 25.17 -14.75
C GLU A 342 -5.01 24.64 -13.32
N VAL A 343 -6.18 24.87 -12.71
CA VAL A 343 -6.52 24.32 -11.38
C VAL A 343 -6.50 22.79 -11.39
N ALA A 344 -7.05 22.17 -12.45
CA ALA A 344 -7.09 20.72 -12.60
C ALA A 344 -5.69 20.12 -12.79
N LYS A 345 -4.79 20.77 -13.53
CA LYS A 345 -3.38 20.33 -13.66
C LYS A 345 -2.71 20.28 -12.30
N GLY A 346 -2.79 21.36 -11.52
CA GLY A 346 -2.22 21.42 -10.16
C GLY A 346 -2.82 20.35 -9.23
N ALA A 347 -4.15 20.22 -9.22
CA ALA A 347 -4.84 19.22 -8.42
C ALA A 347 -4.51 17.77 -8.84
N SER A 348 -4.29 17.52 -10.13
CA SER A 348 -3.93 16.20 -10.64
C SER A 348 -2.53 15.75 -10.20
N GLY A 349 -1.57 16.68 -10.13
CA GLY A 349 -0.23 16.42 -9.60
C GLY A 349 -0.29 16.01 -8.12
N VAL A 350 -1.02 16.78 -7.31
CA VAL A 350 -1.24 16.45 -5.88
C VAL A 350 -1.95 15.10 -5.72
N ALA A 351 -2.98 14.84 -6.53
CA ALA A 351 -3.70 13.57 -6.50
C ALA A 351 -2.78 12.38 -6.87
N LEU A 352 -1.92 12.53 -7.87
CA LEU A 352 -0.94 11.51 -8.26
C LEU A 352 0.07 11.25 -7.14
N ILE A 353 0.62 12.30 -6.52
CA ILE A 353 1.54 12.18 -5.38
C ILE A 353 0.87 11.42 -4.24
N MET A 354 -0.38 11.77 -3.90
CA MET A 354 -1.15 11.10 -2.86
C MET A 354 -1.41 9.62 -3.18
N LEU A 355 -1.66 9.28 -4.45
CA LEU A 355 -1.84 7.89 -4.88
C LEU A 355 -0.55 7.08 -4.78
N VAL A 356 0.57 7.65 -5.22
CA VAL A 356 1.90 7.01 -5.10
C VAL A 356 2.28 6.83 -3.63
N ALA A 357 2.06 7.85 -2.80
CA ALA A 357 2.30 7.76 -1.36
C ALA A 357 1.43 6.68 -0.69
N ALA A 358 0.14 6.62 -1.03
CA ALA A 358 -0.76 5.57 -0.56
C ALA A 358 -0.30 4.17 -1.03
N PHE A 359 0.21 4.05 -2.26
CA PHE A 359 0.78 2.81 -2.78
C PHE A 359 1.98 2.35 -1.97
N LEU A 360 2.98 3.21 -1.81
CA LEU A 360 4.17 2.89 -1.03
C LEU A 360 3.83 2.58 0.43
N TRP A 361 2.89 3.31 1.03
CA TRP A 361 2.41 3.04 2.38
C TRP A 361 1.81 1.64 2.52
N ASN A 362 0.99 1.23 1.53
CA ASN A 362 0.40 -0.10 1.48
C ASN A 362 1.45 -1.18 1.18
N VAL A 363 2.47 -0.92 0.37
CA VAL A 363 3.61 -1.84 0.16
C VAL A 363 4.32 -2.11 1.49
N VAL A 364 4.68 -1.05 2.24
CA VAL A 364 5.31 -1.21 3.55
C VAL A 364 4.38 -1.93 4.53
N GLY A 365 3.09 -1.56 4.56
CA GLY A 365 2.09 -2.22 5.40
C GLY A 365 1.89 -3.71 5.10
N THR A 366 1.92 -4.09 3.83
CA THR A 366 1.75 -5.49 3.41
C THR A 366 3.01 -6.31 3.63
N ALA A 367 4.19 -5.75 3.33
CA ALA A 367 5.47 -6.38 3.63
C ALA A 367 5.64 -6.66 5.13
N THR A 368 5.28 -5.68 5.97
CA THR A 368 5.40 -5.81 7.44
C THR A 368 4.41 -6.81 8.01
N ALA A 369 3.17 -6.82 7.51
CA ALA A 369 2.19 -7.83 7.89
C ALA A 369 2.62 -9.25 7.49
N ARG A 370 3.25 -9.44 6.32
CA ARG A 370 3.77 -10.74 5.88
C ARG A 370 4.99 -11.17 6.68
N ALA A 371 5.94 -10.27 6.93
CA ALA A 371 7.12 -10.55 7.74
C ALA A 371 6.75 -11.01 9.16
N LEU A 372 5.75 -10.35 9.78
CA LEU A 372 5.28 -10.75 11.11
C LEU A 372 4.50 -12.08 11.10
N ARG A 373 3.78 -12.39 10.01
CA ARG A 373 3.04 -13.66 9.87
C ARG A 373 3.95 -14.85 9.59
N ALA A 374 5.03 -14.67 8.85
CA ALA A 374 6.00 -15.73 8.55
C ALA A 374 6.67 -16.29 9.82
N GLU A 375 6.68 -15.53 10.92
CA GLU A 375 7.22 -15.95 12.20
C GLU A 375 6.24 -16.61 13.16
N LEU A 376 4.93 -16.44 12.93
CA LEU A 376 3.95 -17.17 13.73
C LEU A 376 4.02 -18.63 13.31
N PRO A 377 4.41 -19.57 14.20
CA PRO A 377 4.34 -20.99 13.87
C PRO A 377 2.92 -21.30 13.42
N ALA A 378 2.77 -22.13 12.39
CA ALA A 378 1.47 -22.66 12.03
C ALA A 378 0.89 -23.29 13.31
N VAL A 379 -0.14 -22.66 13.87
CA VAL A 379 -0.77 -23.12 15.11
C VAL A 379 -1.41 -24.47 14.81
N GLY A 380 -0.69 -25.52 15.18
CA GLY A 380 -1.07 -26.91 15.06
C GLY A 380 -0.24 -27.69 16.07
N GLY A 381 -0.82 -27.90 17.26
CA GLY A 381 -0.29 -28.77 18.32
C GLY A 381 0.56 -28.05 19.36
N ASP A 382 0.15 -28.18 20.62
CA ASP A 382 0.93 -28.00 21.86
C ASP A 382 0.87 -26.61 22.53
N GLU A 383 0.06 -26.56 23.59
CA GLU A 383 -0.17 -25.44 24.52
C GLU A 383 1.08 -25.05 25.35
N GLU A 384 2.22 -25.72 25.18
CA GLU A 384 3.47 -25.45 25.92
C GLU A 384 4.32 -24.30 25.33
N ALA A 385 3.91 -23.69 24.21
CA ALA A 385 4.68 -22.60 23.57
C ALA A 385 4.47 -21.20 24.20
N LEU A 386 3.80 -21.08 25.36
CA LEU A 386 3.52 -19.80 26.04
C LEU A 386 4.78 -19.09 26.61
N GLY A 387 5.96 -19.71 26.52
CA GLY A 387 7.24 -19.18 27.00
C GLY A 387 8.31 -18.94 25.93
N ALA A 388 8.01 -19.12 24.64
CA ALA A 388 9.01 -18.88 23.59
C ALA A 388 9.45 -17.41 23.60
N PRO A 389 10.76 -17.09 23.71
CA PRO A 389 11.24 -15.71 23.69
C PRO A 389 10.71 -15.02 22.43
N ARG A 390 9.99 -13.90 22.59
CA ARG A 390 9.52 -13.09 21.46
C ARG A 390 10.68 -12.92 20.48
N SER A 391 10.52 -13.42 19.26
CA SER A 391 11.54 -13.27 18.22
C SER A 391 11.92 -11.79 18.12
N ARG A 392 13.24 -11.52 18.02
CA ARG A 392 13.78 -10.16 17.85
C ARG A 392 13.18 -9.46 16.64
N LEU A 393 12.70 -10.22 15.65
CA LEU A 393 12.06 -9.69 14.45
C LEU A 393 10.68 -9.08 14.73
N GLY A 394 9.94 -9.59 15.73
CA GLY A 394 8.66 -9.01 16.18
C GLY A 394 8.76 -7.58 16.70
N THR A 395 9.94 -7.13 17.12
CA THR A 395 10.19 -5.72 17.54
C THR A 395 10.93 -4.91 16.47
N LEU A 396 11.80 -5.52 15.67
CA LEU A 396 12.54 -4.84 14.59
C LEU A 396 11.65 -4.49 13.38
N VAL A 397 10.77 -5.41 12.97
CA VAL A 397 9.91 -5.21 11.78
C VAL A 397 8.98 -3.99 11.94
N PRO A 398 8.31 -3.77 13.09
CA PRO A 398 7.53 -2.56 13.31
C PRO A 398 8.35 -1.28 13.29
N LEU A 399 9.60 -1.31 13.81
CA LEU A 399 10.49 -0.16 13.81
C LEU A 399 10.88 0.25 12.38
N ILE A 400 11.28 -0.72 11.55
CA ILE A 400 11.59 -0.50 10.12
C ILE A 400 10.33 -0.01 9.38
N SER A 401 9.17 -0.58 9.70
CA SER A 401 7.89 -0.08 9.16
C SER A 401 7.65 1.38 9.49
N ALA A 402 7.92 1.78 10.73
CA ALA A 402 7.69 3.13 11.20
C ALA A 402 8.60 4.11 10.46
N VAL A 403 9.89 3.79 10.36
CA VAL A 403 10.87 4.59 9.60
C VAL A 403 10.45 4.72 8.14
N GLY A 404 10.15 3.61 7.45
CA GLY A 404 9.73 3.63 6.05
C GLY A 404 8.45 4.46 5.83
N LYS A 405 7.46 4.32 6.71
CA LYS A 405 6.21 5.10 6.66
C LYS A 405 6.44 6.59 6.92
N SER A 406 7.31 6.95 7.88
CA SER A 406 7.67 8.35 8.11
C SER A 406 8.41 8.97 6.92
N SER A 407 9.30 8.22 6.28
CA SER A 407 10.00 8.68 5.08
C SER A 407 9.04 8.91 3.90
N ILE A 408 8.10 7.99 3.67
CA ILE A 408 7.05 8.16 2.64
C ILE A 408 6.22 9.41 2.93
N LEU A 409 5.81 9.62 4.18
CA LEU A 409 5.02 10.80 4.57
C LEU A 409 5.81 12.10 4.35
N ALA A 410 7.08 12.16 4.75
CA ALA A 410 7.92 13.33 4.56
C ALA A 410 8.12 13.66 3.07
N LEU A 411 8.44 12.65 2.25
CA LEU A 411 8.61 12.83 0.80
C LEU A 411 7.31 13.24 0.11
N ALA A 412 6.18 12.66 0.52
CA ALA A 412 4.87 13.04 -0.02
C ALA A 412 4.55 14.51 0.32
N LEU A 413 4.79 14.94 1.56
CA LEU A 413 4.55 16.32 1.98
C LEU A 413 5.43 17.31 1.20
N LEU A 414 6.73 17.03 1.08
CA LEU A 414 7.63 17.86 0.26
C LEU A 414 7.19 17.92 -1.20
N SER A 415 6.79 16.79 -1.78
CA SER A 415 6.31 16.74 -3.17
C SER A 415 5.02 17.55 -3.36
N ILE A 416 4.12 17.53 -2.39
CA ILE A 416 2.90 18.36 -2.41
C ILE A 416 3.28 19.84 -2.35
N LEU A 417 4.21 20.24 -1.47
CA LEU A 417 4.70 21.62 -1.38
C LEU A 417 5.29 22.11 -2.70
N VAL A 418 6.10 21.29 -3.38
CA VAL A 418 6.60 21.59 -4.73
C VAL A 418 5.46 21.77 -5.73
N SER A 419 4.45 20.90 -5.68
CA SER A 419 3.31 20.96 -6.61
C SER A 419 2.43 22.20 -6.43
N ILE A 420 2.42 22.81 -5.25
CA ILE A 420 1.69 24.07 -4.98
C ILE A 420 2.59 25.31 -5.12
N GLY A 421 3.82 25.16 -5.61
CA GLY A 421 4.76 26.27 -5.87
C GLY A 421 5.52 26.76 -4.64
N VAL A 422 5.49 26.05 -3.51
CA VAL A 422 6.27 26.41 -2.32
C VAL A 422 7.73 26.02 -2.52
N ASN A 423 8.64 26.95 -2.27
CA ASN A 423 10.08 26.68 -2.32
C ASN A 423 10.49 25.73 -1.18
N VAL A 424 10.83 24.49 -1.54
CA VAL A 424 11.26 23.45 -0.60
C VAL A 424 12.75 23.43 -0.30
N TRP A 425 13.57 24.23 -1.00
CA TRP A 425 15.03 24.26 -0.78
C TRP A 425 15.42 24.50 0.69
N PRO A 426 14.80 25.42 1.45
CA PRO A 426 15.09 25.59 2.88
C PRO A 426 14.77 24.34 3.71
N LEU A 427 13.66 23.65 3.39
CA LEU A 427 13.27 22.42 4.08
C LEU A 427 14.27 21.29 3.79
N ILE A 428 14.70 21.16 2.53
CA ILE A 428 15.72 20.18 2.12
C ILE A 428 17.06 20.48 2.79
N ALA A 429 17.46 21.75 2.88
CA ALA A 429 18.67 22.16 3.59
C ALA A 429 18.60 21.79 5.08
N GLY A 430 17.49 22.07 5.77
CA GLY A 430 17.28 21.67 7.17
C GLY A 430 17.30 20.15 7.37
N LEU A 431 16.62 19.40 6.49
CA LEU A 431 16.64 17.93 6.48
C LEU A 431 18.04 17.37 6.24
N SER A 432 18.89 18.06 5.47
CA SER A 432 20.27 17.63 5.19
C SER A 432 21.13 17.65 6.45
N VAL A 433 21.00 18.69 7.29
CA VAL A 433 21.71 18.77 8.59
C VAL A 433 21.24 17.67 9.54
N PHE A 434 19.93 17.42 9.59
CA PHE A 434 19.38 16.31 10.38
C PHE A 434 19.87 14.94 9.86
N GLY A 435 19.91 14.76 8.54
CA GLY A 435 20.46 13.57 7.88
C GLY A 435 21.94 13.35 8.22
N LEU A 436 22.74 14.43 8.28
CA LEU A 436 24.13 14.38 8.68
C LEU A 436 24.28 13.90 10.14
N ALA A 437 23.45 14.40 11.05
CA ALA A 437 23.47 13.97 12.46
C ALA A 437 23.15 12.47 12.61
N ILE A 438 22.15 11.97 11.87
CA ILE A 438 21.85 10.52 11.82
C ILE A 438 23.01 9.74 11.19
N GLY A 439 23.63 10.28 10.13
CA GLY A 439 24.80 9.69 9.48
C GLY A 439 25.97 9.50 10.46
N PHE A 440 26.31 10.54 11.22
CA PHE A 440 27.35 10.44 12.25
C PHE A 440 26.97 9.48 13.38
N GLY A 441 25.71 9.47 13.83
CA GLY A 441 25.25 8.53 14.86
C GLY A 441 25.25 7.05 14.41
N SER A 442 25.16 6.80 13.10
CA SER A 442 25.10 5.45 12.52
C SER A 442 26.41 4.96 11.88
N GLN A 443 27.47 5.79 11.90
CA GLN A 443 28.74 5.49 11.25
C GLN A 443 29.34 4.14 11.69
N THR A 444 29.32 3.85 13.00
CA THR A 444 29.86 2.58 13.52
C THR A 444 29.09 1.36 13.03
N LEU A 445 27.76 1.47 12.88
CA LEU A 445 26.95 0.38 12.35
C LEU A 445 27.30 0.08 10.89
N VAL A 446 27.49 1.12 10.07
CA VAL A 446 27.89 0.97 8.67
C VAL A 446 29.29 0.35 8.59
N LYS A 447 30.22 0.80 9.43
CA LYS A 447 31.56 0.23 9.55
C LYS A 447 31.49 -1.27 9.87
N ASP A 448 30.71 -1.66 10.88
CA ASP A 448 30.51 -3.06 11.26
C ASP A 448 29.97 -3.91 10.10
N LEU A 449 28.97 -3.42 9.38
CA LEU A 449 28.36 -4.17 8.28
C LEU A 449 29.32 -4.38 7.11
N VAL A 450 30.02 -3.32 6.71
CA VAL A 450 30.99 -3.36 5.61
C VAL A 450 32.19 -4.22 5.98
N SER A 451 32.76 -4.04 7.18
CA SER A 451 33.85 -4.89 7.68
C SER A 451 33.43 -6.36 7.77
N GLY A 452 32.23 -6.64 8.27
CA GLY A 452 31.68 -8.00 8.32
C GLY A 452 31.55 -8.64 6.95
N LEU A 453 31.07 -7.89 5.95
CA LEU A 453 30.97 -8.36 4.57
C LEU A 453 32.34 -8.73 4.01
N PHE A 454 33.36 -7.88 4.20
CA PHE A 454 34.73 -8.17 3.75
C PHE A 454 35.34 -9.37 4.47
N PHE A 455 35.15 -9.52 5.79
CA PHE A 455 35.62 -10.72 6.49
C PHE A 455 35.01 -12.02 5.97
N LEU A 456 33.75 -11.99 5.53
CA LEU A 456 33.08 -13.14 4.94
C LEU A 456 33.54 -13.42 3.50
N ILE A 457 33.72 -12.37 2.69
CA ILE A 457 34.22 -12.49 1.31
C ILE A 457 35.65 -13.01 1.28
N ASP A 458 36.52 -12.47 2.14
CA ASP A 458 37.93 -12.86 2.25
C ASP A 458 38.11 -14.18 3.03
N ASP A 459 36.99 -14.79 3.46
CA ASP A 459 36.97 -15.99 4.27
C ASP A 459 37.95 -15.91 5.44
N ALA A 460 37.97 -14.80 6.20
CA ALA A 460 38.97 -14.58 7.24
C ALA A 460 38.87 -15.61 8.39
N PHE A 461 37.65 -16.08 8.67
CA PHE A 461 37.37 -17.15 9.63
C PHE A 461 36.01 -17.81 9.34
N ARG A 462 35.86 -19.05 9.79
CA ARG A 462 34.62 -19.84 9.67
C ARG A 462 34.08 -20.24 11.03
N PHE A 463 32.82 -20.66 11.05
CA PHE A 463 32.21 -21.27 12.22
C PHE A 463 33.05 -22.47 12.68
N GLY A 464 33.33 -22.53 13.99
CA GLY A 464 34.12 -23.61 14.60
C GLY A 464 35.64 -23.41 14.56
N GLU A 465 36.17 -22.39 13.87
CA GLU A 465 37.61 -22.12 13.87
C GLU A 465 38.05 -21.41 15.16
N TYR A 466 39.23 -21.76 15.66
CA TYR A 466 39.89 -21.11 16.79
C TYR A 466 40.73 -19.92 16.30
N ILE A 467 40.33 -18.72 16.71
CA ILE A 467 40.95 -17.47 16.28
C ILE A 467 41.29 -16.56 17.46
N GLU A 468 42.22 -15.64 17.24
CA GLU A 468 42.56 -14.55 18.14
C GLU A 468 42.38 -13.23 17.41
N THR A 469 41.64 -12.32 18.04
CA THR A 469 41.46 -10.94 17.60
C THR A 469 42.07 -9.99 18.62
N SER A 470 42.09 -8.69 18.32
CA SER A 470 42.63 -7.66 19.22
C SER A 470 42.01 -7.63 20.62
N GLY A 471 40.80 -8.19 20.82
CA GLY A 471 40.06 -8.12 22.09
C GLY A 471 39.73 -9.47 22.73
N ALA A 472 39.69 -10.57 21.96
CA ALA A 472 39.43 -11.89 22.54
C ALA A 472 40.03 -13.03 21.71
N LYS A 473 40.21 -14.17 22.38
CA LYS A 473 40.69 -15.42 21.81
C LYS A 473 39.71 -16.53 22.10
N GLY A 474 39.34 -17.30 21.09
CA GLY A 474 38.32 -18.34 21.26
C GLY A 474 37.90 -19.03 19.97
N THR A 475 37.02 -20.00 20.11
CA THR A 475 36.38 -20.68 18.98
C THR A 475 35.18 -19.87 18.49
N VAL A 476 35.05 -19.69 17.17
CA VAL A 476 33.90 -19.02 16.57
C VAL A 476 32.64 -19.84 16.77
N GLU A 477 31.71 -19.34 17.57
CA GLU A 477 30.44 -20.02 17.87
C GLU A 477 29.25 -19.37 17.15
N LYS A 478 29.33 -18.09 16.81
CA LYS A 478 28.24 -17.42 16.08
C LYS A 478 28.78 -16.32 15.19
N ILE A 479 28.34 -16.33 13.94
CA ILE A 479 28.57 -15.27 12.97
C ILE A 479 27.24 -14.55 12.78
N SER A 480 27.17 -13.28 13.22
CA SER A 480 25.99 -12.44 13.04
C SER A 480 26.24 -11.39 11.96
N VAL A 481 25.22 -10.61 11.59
CA VAL A 481 25.36 -9.57 10.55
C VAL A 481 26.36 -8.46 10.94
N ARG A 482 26.47 -8.11 12.23
CA ARG A 482 27.35 -7.03 12.72
C ARG A 482 28.49 -7.46 13.64
N SER A 483 28.52 -8.71 14.06
CA SER A 483 29.42 -9.16 15.13
C SER A 483 29.70 -10.66 15.05
N VAL A 484 30.86 -11.07 15.54
CA VAL A 484 31.23 -12.46 15.78
C VAL A 484 31.23 -12.76 17.27
N SER A 485 30.81 -13.96 17.66
CA SER A 485 30.90 -14.44 19.03
C SER A 485 31.96 -15.54 19.15
N LEU A 486 32.93 -15.32 20.04
CA LEU A 486 34.06 -16.21 20.31
C LEU A 486 33.91 -16.82 21.71
N ARG A 487 33.92 -18.15 21.79
CA ARG A 487 33.91 -18.91 23.05
C ARG A 487 35.35 -19.15 23.49
N HIS A 488 35.72 -18.55 24.61
CA HIS A 488 37.00 -18.84 25.25
C HIS A 488 37.00 -20.28 25.79
N GLN A 489 38.16 -20.93 25.85
CA GLN A 489 38.31 -22.29 26.42
C GLN A 489 37.90 -22.39 27.91
N ARG A 490 37.78 -21.25 28.60
CA ARG A 490 37.28 -21.13 29.98
C ARG A 490 35.75 -20.97 30.05
N GLY A 491 35.04 -21.02 28.93
CA GLY A 491 33.58 -20.93 28.84
C GLY A 491 32.99 -19.55 28.58
N ALA A 492 33.74 -18.46 28.80
CA ALA A 492 33.27 -17.10 28.55
C ALA A 492 33.00 -16.84 27.05
N LEU A 493 31.90 -16.14 26.73
CA LEU A 493 31.53 -15.76 25.36
C LEU A 493 31.81 -14.27 25.14
N ALA A 494 32.75 -13.95 24.27
CA ALA A 494 33.01 -12.58 23.83
C ALA A 494 32.26 -12.31 22.53
N THR A 495 31.47 -11.24 22.46
CA THR A 495 30.82 -10.79 21.21
C THR A 495 31.47 -9.50 20.76
N ILE A 496 32.09 -9.52 19.58
CA ILE A 496 32.91 -8.43 19.07
C ILE A 496 32.28 -7.88 17.78
N PRO A 497 31.99 -6.57 17.71
CA PRO A 497 31.57 -5.91 16.48
C PRO A 497 32.67 -5.96 15.42
N TYR A 498 32.30 -6.16 14.15
CA TYR A 498 33.31 -6.30 13.09
C TYR A 498 34.18 -5.05 12.90
N GLY A 499 33.63 -3.86 13.14
CA GLY A 499 34.36 -2.60 13.01
C GLY A 499 35.44 -2.39 14.09
N GLU A 500 35.46 -3.22 15.13
CA GLU A 500 36.49 -3.24 16.18
C GLU A 500 37.52 -4.35 15.97
N ILE A 501 37.27 -5.28 15.04
CA ILE A 501 38.21 -6.36 14.74
C ILE A 501 39.36 -5.78 13.92
N GLY A 502 40.53 -5.69 14.55
CA GLY A 502 41.78 -5.35 13.88
C GLY A 502 42.42 -6.59 13.25
N LYS A 503 43.58 -7.00 13.78
CA LYS A 503 44.30 -8.18 13.30
C LYS A 503 43.58 -9.46 13.72
N ILE A 504 43.41 -10.39 12.78
CA ILE A 504 42.93 -11.75 13.04
C ILE A 504 44.10 -12.72 12.89
N GLN A 505 44.27 -13.61 13.86
CA GLN A 505 45.17 -14.75 13.78
C GLN A 505 44.35 -16.03 13.86
N ASN A 506 44.42 -16.85 12.82
CA ASN A 506 43.69 -18.09 12.74
C ASN A 506 44.63 -19.26 13.07
N PHE A 507 44.28 -20.06 14.08
CA PHE A 507 45.07 -21.19 14.55
C PHE A 507 44.55 -22.54 14.01
N SER A 508 43.57 -22.49 13.11
CA SER A 508 42.83 -23.65 12.61
C SER A 508 43.06 -23.93 11.12
N ARG A 509 43.89 -23.13 10.44
CA ARG A 509 44.15 -23.25 9.00
C ARG A 509 45.56 -23.73 8.68
N ASP A 510 45.65 -24.51 7.60
CA ASP A 510 46.86 -25.06 6.98
C ASP A 510 47.79 -25.81 7.93
N TRP A 511 48.60 -25.08 8.68
CA TRP A 511 49.63 -25.62 9.57
C TRP A 511 50.02 -24.61 10.64
N MET A 512 50.49 -25.12 11.77
CA MET A 512 51.03 -24.32 12.86
C MET A 512 52.47 -24.75 13.16
N ILE A 513 53.36 -23.77 13.34
CA ILE A 513 54.71 -24.00 13.86
C ILE A 513 54.71 -23.60 15.32
N GLU A 514 54.96 -24.59 16.18
CA GLU A 514 55.16 -24.36 17.60
C GLU A 514 56.65 -24.29 17.91
N LYS A 515 57.02 -23.30 18.73
CA LYS A 515 58.40 -23.06 19.17
C LYS A 515 58.48 -23.31 20.66
N LEU A 516 59.18 -24.37 21.04
CA LEU A 516 59.43 -24.74 22.43
C LEU A 516 60.80 -24.22 22.86
N ILE A 517 60.86 -23.69 24.07
CA ILE A 517 62.05 -23.08 24.65
C ILE A 517 62.45 -23.90 25.87
N PHE A 518 63.70 -24.36 25.88
CA PHE A 518 64.27 -25.17 26.96
C PHE A 518 65.51 -24.46 27.50
N ARG A 519 65.57 -24.31 28.82
CA ARG A 519 66.71 -23.71 29.52
C ARG A 519 67.57 -24.82 30.13
N VAL A 520 68.85 -24.86 29.79
CA VAL A 520 69.80 -25.86 30.28
C VAL A 520 71.06 -25.19 30.83
N ALA A 521 71.82 -25.85 31.70
CA ALA A 521 73.04 -25.29 32.30
C ALA A 521 74.09 -24.92 31.24
N PHE A 522 74.90 -23.88 31.49
CA PHE A 522 75.91 -23.39 30.53
C PHE A 522 76.90 -24.46 30.04
N ASN A 523 77.26 -25.41 30.91
CA ASN A 523 78.18 -26.50 30.60
C ASN A 523 77.52 -27.69 29.90
N THR A 524 76.25 -27.58 29.48
CA THR A 524 75.54 -28.65 28.79
C THR A 524 76.04 -28.80 27.36
N ASP A 525 76.36 -30.03 26.95
CA ASP A 525 76.71 -30.33 25.55
C ASP A 525 75.49 -30.15 24.63
N VAL A 526 75.51 -29.07 23.84
CA VAL A 526 74.46 -28.71 22.88
C VAL A 526 74.31 -29.75 21.78
N GLU A 527 75.40 -30.43 21.40
CA GLU A 527 75.37 -31.48 20.38
C GLU A 527 74.64 -32.72 20.90
N LYS A 528 74.83 -33.05 22.18
CA LYS A 528 74.05 -34.09 22.88
C LYS A 528 72.56 -33.75 22.90
N VAL A 529 72.20 -32.51 23.24
CA VAL A 529 70.80 -32.04 23.22
C VAL A 529 70.20 -32.11 21.82
N ARG A 530 70.96 -31.71 20.79
CA ARG A 530 70.54 -31.79 19.38
C ARG A 530 70.22 -33.22 18.96
N LYS A 531 71.07 -34.18 19.34
CA LYS A 531 70.85 -35.62 19.07
C LYS A 531 69.62 -36.16 19.79
N ILE A 532 69.40 -35.77 21.04
CA ILE A 532 68.20 -36.14 21.81
C ILE A 532 66.93 -35.60 21.14
N PHE A 533 66.90 -34.31 20.78
CA PHE A 533 65.74 -33.73 20.10
C PHE A 533 65.48 -34.39 18.75
N LYS A 534 66.53 -34.76 18.01
CA LYS A 534 66.39 -35.53 16.76
C LYS A 534 65.76 -36.90 16.99
N LYS A 535 66.18 -37.62 18.04
CA LYS A 535 65.60 -38.92 18.41
C LYS A 535 64.13 -38.79 18.80
N ILE A 536 63.80 -37.82 19.67
CA ILE A 536 62.40 -37.53 20.05
C ILE A 536 61.54 -37.20 18.82
N GLY A 537 62.08 -36.42 17.87
CA GLY A 537 61.38 -36.14 16.62
C GLY A 537 61.10 -37.38 15.78
N GLN A 538 62.02 -38.36 15.77
CA GLN A 538 61.83 -39.66 15.10
C GLN A 538 60.80 -40.52 15.83
N ASP A 539 60.86 -40.57 17.16
CA ASP A 539 59.94 -41.35 17.99
C ASP A 539 58.49 -40.85 17.82
N ILE A 540 58.26 -39.53 17.83
CA ILE A 540 56.94 -38.93 17.56
C ILE A 540 56.49 -39.16 16.11
N SER A 541 57.43 -39.25 15.16
CA SER A 541 57.11 -39.55 13.77
C SER A 541 56.77 -41.03 13.54
N ALA A 542 57.19 -41.92 14.45
CA ALA A 542 56.91 -43.35 14.40
C ALA A 542 55.63 -43.73 15.17
N ASP A 543 55.14 -42.85 16.05
CA ASP A 543 53.90 -43.04 16.78
C ASP A 543 52.68 -43.01 15.83
N PRO A 544 51.93 -44.12 15.68
CA PRO A 544 50.77 -44.20 14.79
C PRO A 544 49.69 -43.15 15.08
N GLU A 545 49.57 -42.67 16.33
CA GLU A 545 48.57 -41.67 16.71
C GLU A 545 48.98 -40.24 16.36
N LEU A 546 50.28 -39.92 16.40
CA LEU A 546 50.80 -38.54 16.24
C LEU A 546 51.41 -38.28 14.87
N ALA A 547 51.90 -39.31 14.18
CA ALA A 547 52.57 -39.19 12.88
C ALA A 547 51.67 -38.53 11.82
N GLY A 548 50.37 -38.83 11.84
CA GLY A 548 49.40 -38.25 10.90
C GLY A 548 49.19 -36.74 11.06
N ASP A 549 49.52 -36.16 12.22
CA ASP A 549 49.34 -34.75 12.54
C ASP A 549 50.64 -33.93 12.46
N LEU A 550 51.80 -34.60 12.35
CA LEU A 550 53.13 -34.00 12.28
C LEU A 550 53.57 -33.80 10.83
N LEU A 551 53.77 -32.54 10.42
CA LEU A 551 54.20 -32.17 9.05
C LEU A 551 55.72 -32.00 8.93
N GLU A 552 56.36 -31.41 9.95
CA GLU A 552 57.82 -31.40 10.08
C GLU A 552 58.18 -31.89 11.48
N PRO A 553 59.20 -32.78 11.59
CA PRO A 553 59.56 -33.39 12.86
C PRO A 553 60.08 -32.37 13.87
N PHE A 554 59.96 -32.73 15.14
CA PHE A 554 60.56 -31.97 16.24
C PHE A 554 62.08 -31.91 16.07
N LYS A 555 62.62 -30.70 15.91
CA LYS A 555 64.05 -30.47 15.68
C LYS A 555 64.57 -29.29 16.48
N SER A 556 65.82 -29.40 16.90
CA SER A 556 66.55 -28.30 17.52
C SER A 556 66.79 -27.17 16.50
N GLN A 557 66.62 -25.93 16.94
CA GLN A 557 67.09 -24.73 16.24
C GLN A 557 68.45 -24.25 16.75
N GLY A 558 69.05 -24.96 17.69
CA GLY A 558 70.30 -24.57 18.36
C GLY A 558 70.08 -23.63 19.54
N ILE A 559 71.15 -22.93 19.91
CA ILE A 559 71.16 -21.91 20.97
C ILE A 559 70.42 -20.69 20.44
N ALA A 560 69.31 -20.32 21.08
CA ALA A 560 68.56 -19.12 20.76
C ALA A 560 69.12 -17.90 21.49
N GLU A 561 69.57 -18.09 22.74
CA GLU A 561 70.08 -17.03 23.61
C GLU A 561 70.95 -17.66 24.73
N VAL A 562 71.82 -16.85 25.33
CA VAL A 562 72.65 -17.22 26.48
C VAL A 562 72.33 -16.22 27.60
N GLU A 563 71.73 -16.69 28.70
CA GLU A 563 71.25 -15.86 29.83
C GLU A 563 72.04 -16.25 31.10
N ASP A 564 72.91 -15.39 31.66
CA ASP A 564 73.57 -15.54 32.99
C ASP A 564 73.92 -16.98 33.43
N GLY A 565 74.71 -17.70 32.62
CA GLY A 565 75.09 -19.09 32.93
C GLY A 565 74.04 -20.15 32.56
N THR A 566 73.06 -19.79 31.74
CA THR A 566 72.01 -20.67 31.20
C THR A 566 72.01 -20.59 29.67
N LEU A 567 71.99 -21.75 29.00
CA LEU A 567 71.78 -21.84 27.57
C LEU A 567 70.28 -21.99 27.28
N VAL A 568 69.74 -21.09 26.47
CA VAL A 568 68.36 -21.16 25.98
C VAL A 568 68.36 -21.89 24.64
N ILE A 569 67.98 -23.15 24.64
CA ILE A 569 67.89 -23.98 23.43
C ILE A 569 66.45 -23.96 22.94
N ARG A 570 66.26 -23.62 21.66
CA ARG A 570 64.94 -23.61 21.03
C ARG A 570 64.76 -24.85 20.17
N ALA A 571 63.58 -25.44 20.21
CA ALA A 571 63.16 -26.47 19.28
C ALA A 571 61.84 -26.09 18.64
N LYS A 572 61.59 -26.60 17.43
CA LYS A 572 60.34 -26.37 16.73
C LYS A 572 59.84 -27.65 16.08
N PHE A 573 58.54 -27.70 15.86
CA PHE A 573 57.89 -28.68 15.00
C PHE A 573 56.79 -27.99 14.19
N LYS A 574 56.41 -28.58 13.05
CA LYS A 574 55.27 -28.12 12.24
C LYS A 574 54.20 -29.19 12.31
N ALA A 575 52.99 -28.81 12.69
CA ALA A 575 51.86 -29.71 12.85
C ALA A 575 50.64 -29.20 12.10
N LYS A 576 49.68 -30.09 11.85
CA LYS A 576 48.34 -29.70 11.40
C LYS A 576 47.70 -28.75 12.42
N ALA A 577 46.98 -27.77 11.90
CA ALA A 577 46.29 -26.78 12.71
C ALA A 577 45.29 -27.44 13.68
N GLY A 578 45.12 -26.88 14.87
CA GLY A 578 44.33 -27.49 15.97
C GLY A 578 44.94 -28.72 16.66
N ARG A 579 45.82 -29.49 16.01
CA ARG A 579 46.44 -30.71 16.59
C ARG A 579 47.81 -30.47 17.26
N HIS A 580 48.42 -29.31 16.99
CA HIS A 580 49.70 -28.90 17.56
C HIS A 580 49.78 -28.99 19.10
N PHE A 581 48.67 -28.81 19.83
CA PHE A 581 48.63 -28.95 21.29
C PHE A 581 48.96 -30.38 21.76
N MET A 582 48.50 -31.40 21.04
CA MET A 582 48.76 -32.81 21.37
C MET A 582 50.23 -33.16 21.17
N ILE A 583 50.79 -32.77 20.02
CA ILE A 583 52.22 -32.97 19.70
C ILE A 583 53.10 -32.18 20.67
N ARG A 584 52.71 -30.95 21.03
CA ARG A 584 53.41 -30.15 22.05
C ARG A 584 53.47 -30.88 23.38
N ARG A 585 52.36 -31.47 23.83
CA ARG A 585 52.31 -32.23 25.09
C ARG A 585 53.24 -33.45 25.03
N ALA A 586 53.18 -34.23 23.96
CA ALA A 586 54.03 -35.40 23.77
C ALA A 586 55.52 -35.01 23.74
N ALA A 587 55.89 -33.97 22.99
CA ALA A 587 57.26 -33.47 22.90
C ALA A 587 57.78 -32.98 24.26
N LEU A 588 56.98 -32.25 25.05
CA LEU A 588 57.38 -31.78 26.38
C LEU A 588 57.62 -32.94 27.36
N ILE A 589 56.77 -33.97 27.33
CA ILE A 589 56.94 -35.17 28.18
C ILE A 589 58.21 -35.93 27.77
N ALA A 590 58.40 -36.18 26.48
CA ALA A 590 59.56 -36.89 25.97
C ALA A 590 60.87 -36.14 26.25
N VAL A 591 60.89 -34.81 26.11
CA VAL A 591 62.07 -34.00 26.45
C VAL A 591 62.36 -34.06 27.95
N HIS A 592 61.34 -34.01 28.80
CA HIS A 592 61.53 -34.11 30.25
C HIS A 592 62.16 -35.46 30.66
N GLN A 593 61.66 -36.57 30.12
CA GLN A 593 62.21 -37.91 30.38
C GLN A 593 63.65 -38.04 29.87
N ALA A 594 63.90 -37.61 28.64
CA ALA A 594 65.23 -37.70 28.04
C ALA A 594 66.26 -36.84 28.80
N PHE A 595 65.88 -35.67 29.32
CA PHE A 595 66.76 -34.83 30.12
C PHE A 595 67.14 -35.51 31.45
N GLN A 596 66.21 -36.22 32.10
CA GLN A 596 66.50 -36.99 33.31
C GLN A 596 67.46 -38.15 33.02
N GLU A 597 67.17 -38.97 32.02
CA GLU A 597 68.00 -40.14 31.65
C GLU A 597 69.43 -39.76 31.29
N HIS A 598 69.63 -38.62 30.64
CA HIS A 598 70.94 -38.20 30.11
C HIS A 598 71.68 -37.24 31.04
N GLY A 599 71.16 -36.98 32.25
CA GLY A 599 71.77 -36.12 33.26
C GLY A 599 71.82 -34.64 32.88
N ILE A 600 70.91 -34.18 32.01
CA ILE A 600 70.88 -32.79 31.55
C ILE A 600 70.13 -31.94 32.59
N LYS A 601 70.85 -31.02 33.23
CA LYS A 601 70.26 -30.10 34.21
C LYS A 601 69.44 -29.03 33.52
N ALA A 602 68.12 -29.18 33.55
CA ALA A 602 67.19 -28.11 33.19
C ALA A 602 67.26 -27.00 34.25
N VAL A 603 67.48 -25.77 33.80
CA VAL A 603 67.54 -24.60 34.69
C VAL A 603 66.15 -23.97 34.73
N PRO A 604 65.55 -23.76 35.92
CA PRO A 604 64.30 -23.01 36.03
C PRO A 604 64.46 -21.63 35.41
N LYS A 605 63.37 -21.06 34.87
CA LYS A 605 63.40 -19.63 34.52
C LYS A 605 63.79 -18.84 35.78
N PRO A 606 64.83 -17.98 35.74
CA PRO A 606 65.17 -17.15 36.90
C PRO A 606 63.91 -16.40 37.34
N LEU A 607 63.60 -16.45 38.64
CA LEU A 607 62.60 -15.55 39.21
C LEU A 607 63.23 -14.16 39.13
N THR A 608 62.94 -13.41 38.06
CA THR A 608 63.29 -12.00 38.00
C THR A 608 62.64 -11.33 39.20
N SER A 609 63.44 -10.93 40.21
CA SER A 609 63.00 -9.97 41.20
C SER A 609 62.61 -8.72 40.43
N ASN A 610 61.33 -8.38 40.45
CA ASN A 610 60.82 -7.19 39.80
C ASN A 610 61.56 -5.95 40.35
N PRO A 611 62.35 -5.20 39.56
CA PRO A 611 63.07 -4.03 40.07
C PRO A 611 62.18 -2.81 40.41
N GLY A 612 60.86 -3.01 40.51
CA GLY A 612 59.87 -1.97 40.77
C GLY A 612 58.83 -2.36 41.82
N ALA A 613 59.16 -3.27 42.74
CA ALA A 613 58.33 -3.57 43.91
C ALA A 613 59.02 -3.11 45.19
N THR A 614 59.18 -1.79 45.33
CA THR A 614 59.24 -1.04 46.60
C THR A 614 58.49 0.26 46.39
#